data_AF-A0A2S8ZTV3-F1
#
_entry.id   AF-A0A2S8ZTV3-F1
#
_cell.length_a   1.000
_cell.length_b   1.000
_cell.length_c   1.000
_cell.angle_alpha   90.00
_cell.angle_beta   90.00
_cell.angle_gamma   90.00
#
_symmetry.space_group_name_H-M   'P 1'
#
loop_
_entity.id
_entity.type
_entity.pdbx_description
1 polymer ?
#
loop_
_entity_poly.entity_id
_entity_poly.type
_entity_poly.pdbx_seq_one_letter_code
_entity_poly.pdbx_strand_id
1 'polypeptide(L)'
;MRNAYRFLRGAHNSVQGIVNASQALAEQRRNANSTTTGRPASEEVDLLRSALVMASSGIDASMQRIIWDAGRYLIPKAGTAARLQYEAHLKQALSGKNNVDDGLRNAIIGAEPRDGLLEYYLATKTRASFQGSGDLKKRVRGTLGVPHASISDSSLESLDPFFTARNKIAHAMDYQRPDEPGRTKRIHRSVDEVTAMCNNALAVSADLLHAVADVIIAARRVK
;
A
#
# COMPACT_ATOMS: atom_id res chain seq x y z
N MET A 1 10.29 10.52 5.83
CA MET A 1 9.54 9.79 6.89
C MET A 1 8.31 10.54 7.40
N ARG A 2 8.42 11.78 7.92
CA ARG A 2 7.26 12.54 8.45
C ARG A 2 6.06 12.58 7.47
N ASN A 3 6.32 12.77 6.18
CA ASN A 3 5.27 12.79 5.16
C ASN A 3 4.56 11.43 4.98
N ALA A 4 5.29 10.31 5.02
CA ALA A 4 4.69 8.98 4.93
C ALA A 4 3.74 8.70 6.10
N TYR A 5 4.16 9.01 7.34
CA TYR A 5 3.29 8.93 8.53
C TYR A 5 2.08 9.87 8.43
N ARG A 6 2.26 11.08 7.89
CA ARG A 6 1.16 12.02 7.70
C ARG A 6 0.09 11.45 6.77
N PHE A 7 0.47 10.79 5.67
CA PHE A 7 -0.48 10.13 4.78
C PHE A 7 -1.18 8.95 5.45
N LEU A 8 -0.45 8.10 6.18
CA LEU A 8 -1.03 6.97 6.88
C LEU A 8 -2.03 7.42 7.97
N ARG A 9 -1.66 8.44 8.76
CA ARG A 9 -2.56 9.04 9.76
C ARG A 9 -3.78 9.69 9.14
N GLY A 10 -3.61 10.40 8.02
CA GLY A 10 -4.73 10.98 7.26
C GLY A 10 -5.69 9.91 6.77
N ALA A 11 -5.17 8.79 6.27
CA ALA A 11 -5.99 7.65 5.85
C ALA A 11 -6.73 7.01 7.01
N HIS A 12 -6.07 6.79 8.16
CA HIS A 12 -6.72 6.31 9.38
C HIS A 12 -7.89 7.21 9.81
N ASN A 13 -7.67 8.53 9.86
CA ASN A 13 -8.74 9.48 10.21
C ASN A 13 -9.90 9.44 9.21
N SER A 14 -9.60 9.30 7.92
CA SER A 14 -10.62 9.23 6.86
C SER A 14 -11.43 7.95 6.96
N VAL A 15 -10.77 6.80 7.16
CA VAL A 15 -11.42 5.50 7.38
C VAL A 15 -12.32 5.55 8.62
N GLN A 16 -11.82 6.10 9.73
CA GLN A 16 -12.63 6.23 10.94
C GLN A 16 -13.86 7.12 10.72
N GLY A 17 -13.70 8.23 10.00
CA GLY A 17 -14.82 9.10 9.61
C GLY A 17 -15.88 8.36 8.78
N ILE A 18 -15.45 7.55 7.81
CA ILE A 18 -16.36 6.75 6.97
C ILE A 18 -17.10 5.68 7.78
N VAL A 19 -16.39 4.96 8.67
CA VAL A 19 -17.00 3.95 9.54
C VAL A 19 -18.03 4.60 10.47
N ASN A 20 -17.69 5.73 11.10
CA ASN A 20 -18.61 6.47 11.96
C ASN A 20 -19.85 6.95 11.18
N ALA A 21 -19.66 7.45 9.96
CA ALA A 21 -20.77 7.87 9.10
C ALA A 21 -21.69 6.68 8.74
N SER A 22 -21.12 5.52 8.43
CA SER A 22 -21.89 4.30 8.17
C SER A 22 -22.69 3.86 9.40
N GLN A 23 -22.12 3.95 10.60
CA GLN A 23 -22.81 3.61 11.84
C GLN A 23 -23.94 4.59 12.16
N ALA A 24 -23.70 5.89 11.98
CA ALA A 24 -24.72 6.92 12.17
C ALA A 24 -25.92 6.73 11.23
N LEU A 25 -25.69 6.38 9.96
CA LEU A 25 -26.77 6.04 9.02
C LEU A 25 -27.54 4.80 9.45
N ALA A 26 -26.84 3.75 9.91
CA ALA A 26 -27.47 2.55 10.42
C ALA A 26 -28.31 2.81 11.67
N GLU A 27 -27.88 3.69 12.57
CA GLU A 27 -28.65 4.16 13.72
C GLU A 27 -29.89 4.95 13.30
N GLN A 28 -29.74 5.93 12.41
CA GLN A 28 -30.86 6.72 11.90
C GLN A 28 -31.94 5.83 11.26
N ARG A 29 -31.52 4.86 10.44
CA ARG A 29 -32.44 3.89 9.82
C ARG A 29 -33.15 3.02 10.85
N ARG A 30 -32.43 2.53 11.86
CA ARG A 30 -33.02 1.70 12.93
C ARG A 30 -34.03 2.49 13.77
N ASN A 31 -33.77 3.78 14.01
CA ASN A 31 -34.70 4.64 14.75
C ASN A 31 -35.94 5.01 13.93
N ALA A 32 -35.81 5.12 12.60
CA ALA A 32 -36.92 5.40 11.71
C ALA A 32 -37.84 4.18 11.47
N ASN A 33 -37.34 2.97 11.72
CA ASN A 33 -38.09 1.73 11.53
C ASN A 33 -38.59 1.17 12.86
N SER A 34 -39.77 0.55 12.86
CA SER A 34 -40.33 -0.14 14.03
C SER A 34 -39.57 -1.40 14.45
N THR A 35 -38.62 -1.86 13.62
CA THR A 35 -37.75 -3.01 13.90
C THR A 35 -36.28 -2.62 13.80
N THR A 36 -35.53 -2.90 14.87
CA THR A 36 -34.08 -2.69 14.98
C THR A 36 -33.24 -3.70 14.18
N THR A 37 -33.90 -4.75 13.66
CA THR A 37 -33.30 -5.82 12.86
C THR A 37 -33.54 -5.61 11.37
N GLY A 38 -32.53 -5.89 10.55
CA GLY A 38 -32.66 -5.78 9.09
C GLY A 38 -31.32 -5.71 8.36
N ARG A 39 -31.35 -6.02 7.06
CA ARG A 39 -30.17 -5.93 6.17
C ARG A 39 -29.71 -4.47 6.07
N PRO A 40 -28.38 -4.19 6.06
CA PRO A 40 -27.86 -2.85 5.82
C PRO A 40 -28.37 -2.26 4.50
N ALA A 41 -28.63 -0.96 4.50
CA ALA A 41 -29.00 -0.24 3.27
C ALA A 41 -27.82 -0.21 2.30
N SER A 42 -28.08 -0.04 0.99
CA SER A 42 -27.02 -0.04 -0.02
C SER A 42 -25.97 1.04 0.26
N GLU A 43 -26.41 2.22 0.69
CA GLU A 43 -25.57 3.36 1.03
C GLU A 43 -24.61 3.07 2.19
N GLU A 44 -25.10 2.39 3.25
CA GLU A 44 -24.28 1.94 4.38
C GLU A 44 -23.17 1.00 3.89
N VAL A 45 -23.51 0.04 3.03
CA VAL A 45 -22.52 -0.91 2.49
C VAL A 45 -21.53 -0.22 1.55
N ASP A 46 -21.98 0.73 0.73
CA ASP A 46 -21.11 1.47 -0.19
C ASP A 46 -20.14 2.40 0.55
N LEU A 47 -20.54 2.99 1.68
CA LEU A 47 -19.61 3.68 2.58
C LEU A 47 -18.53 2.73 3.10
N LEU A 48 -18.88 1.54 3.58
CA LEU A 48 -17.90 0.56 4.03
C LEU A 48 -16.94 0.12 2.92
N ARG A 49 -17.43 -0.05 1.68
CA ARG A 49 -16.56 -0.31 0.51
C ARG A 49 -15.59 0.85 0.26
N SER A 50 -16.06 2.09 0.38
CA SER A 50 -15.22 3.27 0.22
C SER A 50 -14.11 3.34 1.29
N ALA A 51 -14.36 2.84 2.51
CA ALA A 51 -13.35 2.77 3.56
C ALA A 51 -12.14 1.90 3.15
N LEU A 52 -12.38 0.73 2.54
CA LEU A 52 -11.30 -0.16 2.05
C LEU A 52 -10.48 0.50 0.94
N VAL A 53 -11.14 1.20 0.02
CA VAL A 53 -10.46 1.95 -1.06
C VAL A 53 -9.62 3.08 -0.47
N MET A 54 -10.19 3.85 0.47
CA MET A 54 -9.51 4.96 1.14
C MET A 54 -8.29 4.50 1.94
N ALA A 55 -8.43 3.41 2.71
CA ALA A 55 -7.32 2.79 3.42
C ALA A 55 -6.19 2.43 2.44
N SER A 56 -6.53 1.82 1.30
CA SER A 56 -5.53 1.42 0.31
C SER A 56 -4.83 2.61 -0.34
N SER A 57 -5.55 3.69 -0.65
CA SER A 57 -4.93 4.93 -1.14
C SER A 57 -3.95 5.52 -0.12
N GLY A 58 -4.28 5.43 1.17
CA GLY A 58 -3.37 5.79 2.26
C GLY A 58 -2.10 4.94 2.32
N ILE A 59 -2.24 3.63 2.15
CA ILE A 59 -1.12 2.68 2.10
C ILE A 59 -0.26 2.97 0.87
N ASP A 60 -0.86 3.14 -0.31
CA ASP A 60 -0.15 3.51 -1.54
C ASP A 60 0.67 4.79 -1.35
N ALA A 61 0.03 5.87 -0.88
CA ALA A 61 0.70 7.16 -0.68
C ALA A 61 1.82 7.10 0.35
N SER A 62 1.59 6.41 1.49
CA SER A 62 2.59 6.28 2.55
C SER A 62 3.78 5.40 2.13
N MET A 63 3.52 4.26 1.49
CA MET A 63 4.54 3.31 1.05
C MET A 63 5.35 3.83 -0.14
N GLN A 64 4.71 4.48 -1.12
CA GLN A 64 5.44 5.13 -2.19
C GLN A 64 6.31 6.27 -1.64
N ARG A 65 5.78 7.08 -0.72
CA ARG A 65 6.55 8.18 -0.12
C ARG A 65 7.73 7.68 0.70
N ILE A 66 7.58 6.61 1.48
CA ILE A 66 8.69 6.08 2.28
C ILE A 66 9.77 5.47 1.39
N ILE A 67 9.40 4.79 0.29
CA ILE A 67 10.38 4.30 -0.70
C ILE A 67 11.21 5.46 -1.24
N TRP A 68 10.58 6.56 -1.62
CA TRP A 68 11.28 7.75 -2.11
C TRP A 68 12.17 8.40 -1.07
N ASP A 69 11.65 8.67 0.13
CA ASP A 69 12.38 9.36 1.20
C ASP A 69 13.55 8.51 1.72
N ALA A 70 13.30 7.24 2.04
CA ALA A 70 14.27 6.35 2.63
C ALA A 70 15.25 5.82 1.59
N GLY A 71 14.78 5.52 0.38
CA GLY A 71 15.61 5.04 -0.73
C GLY A 71 16.69 6.05 -1.11
N ARG A 72 16.33 7.35 -1.22
CA ARG A 72 17.32 8.41 -1.48
C ARG A 72 18.39 8.54 -0.40
N TYR A 73 18.09 8.14 0.84
CA TYR A 73 19.06 8.17 1.94
C TYR A 73 19.91 6.89 2.03
N LEU A 74 19.28 5.73 1.89
CA LEU A 74 19.89 4.43 2.12
C LEU A 74 20.74 3.97 0.93
N ILE A 75 20.22 4.12 -0.30
CA ILE A 75 20.87 3.60 -1.51
C ILE A 75 22.25 4.23 -1.76
N PRO A 76 22.51 5.52 -1.52
CA PRO A 76 23.84 6.08 -1.70
C PRO A 76 24.90 5.57 -0.72
N LYS A 77 24.51 4.96 0.41
CA LYS A 77 25.43 4.49 1.44
C LYS A 77 25.97 3.10 1.10
N ALA A 78 27.30 2.96 1.14
CA ALA A 78 27.98 1.70 0.95
C ALA A 78 27.57 0.66 2.01
N GLY A 79 27.55 -0.61 1.63
CA GLY A 79 27.26 -1.74 2.53
C GLY A 79 25.79 -1.88 2.97
N THR A 80 24.89 -0.97 2.59
CA THR A 80 23.47 -1.13 2.91
C THR A 80 22.81 -2.19 2.02
N ALA A 81 21.85 -2.92 2.58
CA ALA A 81 21.05 -3.87 1.80
C ALA A 81 20.26 -3.16 0.68
N ALA A 82 19.81 -1.91 0.89
CA ALA A 82 19.17 -1.10 -0.14
C ALA A 82 20.09 -0.86 -1.35
N ARG A 83 21.38 -0.56 -1.12
CA ARG A 83 22.40 -0.42 -2.17
C ARG A 83 22.55 -1.71 -2.98
N LEU A 84 22.65 -2.85 -2.30
CA LEU A 84 22.80 -4.16 -2.96
C LEU A 84 21.62 -4.47 -3.88
N GLN A 85 20.40 -4.18 -3.43
CA GLN A 85 19.18 -4.40 -4.22
C GLN A 85 19.10 -3.46 -5.43
N TYR A 86 19.50 -2.20 -5.26
CA TYR A 86 19.65 -1.24 -6.36
C TYR A 86 20.65 -1.73 -7.42
N GLU A 87 21.85 -2.16 -7.00
CA GLU A 87 22.87 -2.65 -7.91
C GLU A 87 22.44 -3.94 -8.64
N ALA A 88 21.80 -4.87 -7.93
CA ALA A 88 21.25 -6.08 -8.52
C ALA A 88 20.20 -5.77 -9.60
N HIS A 89 19.30 -4.81 -9.33
CA HIS A 89 18.32 -4.36 -10.29
C HIS A 89 18.97 -3.76 -11.55
N LEU A 90 19.96 -2.88 -11.39
CA LEU A 90 20.66 -2.30 -12.53
C LEU A 90 21.42 -3.35 -13.35
N LYS A 91 22.12 -4.29 -12.69
CA LYS A 91 22.79 -5.40 -13.38
C LYS A 91 21.80 -6.19 -14.23
N GLN A 92 20.64 -6.52 -13.66
CA GLN A 92 19.60 -7.25 -14.38
C GLN A 92 19.03 -6.45 -15.55
N ALA A 93 18.73 -5.16 -15.34
CA ALA A 93 18.15 -4.29 -16.35
C ALA A 93 19.12 -4.05 -17.53
N LEU A 94 20.42 -3.94 -17.25
CA LEU A 94 21.45 -3.75 -18.27
C LEU A 94 21.83 -5.04 -19.01
N SER A 95 21.63 -6.21 -18.37
CA SER A 95 21.90 -7.51 -19.00
C SER A 95 20.81 -7.95 -19.99
N GLY A 96 19.73 -7.18 -20.14
CA GLY A 96 18.63 -7.49 -21.03
C GLY A 96 19.07 -7.51 -22.49
N LYS A 97 19.05 -8.70 -23.11
CA LYS A 97 19.64 -8.96 -24.45
C LYS A 97 19.15 -8.04 -25.57
N ASN A 98 17.91 -7.54 -25.56
CA ASN A 98 17.31 -6.93 -26.76
C ASN A 98 16.61 -5.58 -26.57
N ASN A 99 16.45 -5.03 -25.36
CA ASN A 99 15.98 -3.65 -25.22
C ASN A 99 16.20 -3.15 -23.78
N VAL A 100 17.13 -2.21 -23.61
CA VAL A 100 17.24 -1.43 -22.36
C VAL A 100 16.07 -0.44 -22.33
N ASP A 101 15.35 -0.35 -21.22
CA ASP A 101 14.25 0.61 -21.01
C ASP A 101 14.70 2.05 -21.33
N ASP A 102 13.86 2.81 -22.03
CA ASP A 102 14.21 4.18 -22.46
C ASP A 102 14.44 5.12 -21.27
N GLY A 103 13.68 4.95 -20.18
CA GLY A 103 13.88 5.70 -18.94
C GLY A 103 15.26 5.41 -18.33
N LEU A 104 15.69 4.15 -18.37
CA LEU A 104 17.04 3.76 -17.94
C LEU A 104 18.12 4.34 -18.86
N ARG A 105 17.93 4.31 -20.18
CA ARG A 105 18.88 4.93 -21.13
C ARG A 105 19.04 6.43 -20.88
N ASN A 106 17.92 7.14 -20.74
CA ASN A 106 17.89 8.56 -20.47
C ASN A 106 18.57 8.91 -19.15
N ALA A 107 18.38 8.07 -18.11
CA ALA A 107 19.06 8.22 -16.84
C ALA A 107 20.59 8.06 -16.95
N ILE A 108 21.09 7.22 -17.87
CA ILE A 108 22.54 6.99 -18.06
C ILE A 108 23.20 8.15 -18.80
N ILE A 109 22.56 8.67 -19.86
CA ILE A 109 23.14 9.73 -20.72
C ILE A 109 22.88 11.15 -20.20
N GLY A 110 22.07 11.29 -19.14
CA GLY A 110 21.73 12.57 -18.54
C GLY A 110 22.93 13.29 -17.92
N ALA A 111 22.76 14.58 -17.63
CA ALA A 111 23.82 15.41 -17.05
C ALA A 111 24.30 14.91 -15.67
N GLU A 112 23.39 14.32 -14.88
CA GLU A 112 23.68 13.76 -13.56
C GLU A 112 23.27 12.27 -13.49
N PRO A 113 24.06 11.35 -14.07
CA PRO A 113 23.65 9.96 -14.22
C PRO A 113 23.36 9.25 -12.89
N ARG A 114 24.10 9.63 -11.83
CA ARG A 114 23.93 9.03 -10.49
C ARG A 114 22.52 9.29 -9.95
N ASP A 115 22.07 10.54 -10.03
CA ASP A 115 20.76 10.94 -9.52
C ASP A 115 19.66 10.43 -10.45
N GLY A 116 19.85 10.53 -11.77
CA GLY A 116 18.92 9.98 -12.75
C GLY A 116 18.66 8.48 -12.58
N LEU A 117 19.71 7.67 -12.36
CA LEU A 117 19.57 6.22 -12.15
C LEU A 117 18.85 5.88 -10.84
N LEU A 118 19.13 6.64 -9.78
CA LEU A 118 18.45 6.49 -8.51
C LEU A 118 16.96 6.82 -8.64
N GLU A 119 16.63 7.93 -9.31
CA GLU A 119 15.24 8.32 -9.55
C GLU A 119 14.50 7.32 -10.43
N TYR A 120 15.13 6.86 -11.51
CA TYR A 120 14.60 5.78 -12.35
C TYR A 120 14.27 4.55 -11.48
N TYR A 121 15.22 4.08 -10.68
CA TYR A 121 15.00 2.92 -9.83
C TYR A 121 13.82 3.12 -8.86
N LEU A 122 13.78 4.23 -8.13
CA LEU A 122 12.71 4.50 -7.18
C LEU A 122 11.34 4.68 -7.87
N ALA A 123 11.31 5.26 -9.07
CA ALA A 123 10.12 5.34 -9.89
C ALA A 123 9.60 3.94 -10.28
N THR A 124 10.47 3.02 -10.70
CA THR A 124 10.03 1.63 -11.00
C THR A 124 9.40 0.94 -9.79
N LYS A 125 9.86 1.24 -8.58
CA LYS A 125 9.33 0.67 -7.34
C LYS A 125 8.03 1.33 -6.87
N THR A 126 7.69 2.50 -7.38
CA THR A 126 6.54 3.29 -6.91
C THR A 126 5.46 3.54 -7.97
N ARG A 127 5.69 3.16 -9.23
CA ARG A 127 4.79 3.42 -10.36
C ARG A 127 3.37 2.86 -10.21
N ALA A 128 3.22 1.66 -9.68
CA ALA A 128 1.92 0.99 -9.57
C ALA A 128 1.38 1.02 -8.12
N SER A 129 0.06 1.01 -7.95
CA SER A 129 -0.56 0.70 -6.65
C SER A 129 -0.12 -0.67 -6.14
N PHE A 130 -0.05 -0.85 -4.82
CA PHE A 130 0.21 -2.15 -4.21
C PHE A 130 -1.03 -3.04 -4.36
N GLN A 131 -0.84 -4.24 -4.92
CA GLN A 131 -1.93 -5.19 -5.20
C GLN A 131 -2.00 -6.36 -4.21
N GLY A 132 -1.00 -6.50 -3.33
CA GLY A 132 -0.90 -7.61 -2.39
C GLY A 132 0.38 -7.58 -1.56
N SER A 133 0.49 -8.52 -0.63
CA SER A 133 1.66 -8.69 0.25
C SER A 133 2.97 -8.85 -0.54
N GLY A 134 2.93 -9.53 -1.69
CA GLY A 134 4.08 -9.70 -2.58
C GLY A 134 4.69 -8.38 -3.05
N ASP A 135 3.86 -7.36 -3.30
CA ASP A 135 4.34 -6.04 -3.67
C ASP A 135 5.00 -5.34 -2.49
N LEU A 136 4.44 -5.42 -1.28
CA LEU A 136 5.04 -4.83 -0.08
C LEU A 136 6.40 -5.49 0.24
N LYS A 137 6.48 -6.82 0.14
CA LYS A 137 7.71 -7.59 0.33
C LYS A 137 8.79 -7.16 -0.66
N LYS A 138 8.48 -7.09 -1.95
CA LYS A 138 9.47 -6.81 -3.01
C LYS A 138 9.81 -5.33 -3.13
N ARG A 139 8.80 -4.46 -3.11
CA ARG A 139 8.92 -3.04 -3.47
C ARG A 139 9.15 -2.13 -2.28
N VAL A 140 8.71 -2.49 -1.07
CA VAL A 140 9.01 -1.72 0.15
C VAL A 140 10.15 -2.40 0.91
N ARG A 141 9.90 -3.58 1.47
CA ARG A 141 10.85 -4.28 2.35
C ARG A 141 12.17 -4.57 1.63
N GLY A 142 12.09 -5.21 0.46
CA GLY A 142 13.25 -5.55 -0.35
C GLY A 142 14.03 -4.31 -0.81
N THR A 143 13.34 -3.32 -1.37
CA THR A 143 13.98 -2.10 -1.90
C THR A 143 14.72 -1.31 -0.82
N LEU A 144 14.18 -1.25 0.40
CA LEU A 144 14.76 -0.51 1.52
C LEU A 144 15.66 -1.36 2.41
N GLY A 145 15.81 -2.65 2.12
CA GLY A 145 16.67 -3.55 2.89
C GLY A 145 16.17 -3.80 4.31
N VAL A 146 14.85 -3.79 4.52
CA VAL A 146 14.25 -4.06 5.84
C VAL A 146 14.35 -5.55 6.17
N PRO A 147 14.91 -5.93 7.34
CA PRO A 147 15.05 -7.34 7.71
C PRO A 147 13.71 -8.04 7.96
N HIS A 148 13.65 -9.35 7.70
CA HIS A 148 12.50 -10.19 8.05
C HIS A 148 12.21 -10.20 9.57
N ALA A 149 13.25 -10.03 10.40
CA ALA A 149 13.09 -9.94 11.85
C ALA A 149 12.34 -8.68 12.30
N SER A 150 12.36 -7.61 11.51
CA SER A 150 11.63 -6.37 11.81
C SER A 150 10.17 -6.44 11.39
N ILE A 151 9.88 -7.17 10.30
CA ILE A 151 8.52 -7.45 9.86
C ILE A 151 8.48 -8.77 9.07
N SER A 152 7.72 -9.72 9.61
CA SER A 152 7.66 -11.08 9.07
C SER A 152 6.86 -11.14 7.76
N ASP A 153 7.03 -12.25 7.03
CA ASP A 153 6.20 -12.52 5.86
C ASP A 153 4.72 -12.73 6.23
N SER A 154 4.46 -13.39 7.36
CA SER A 154 3.10 -13.63 7.84
C SER A 154 2.36 -12.34 8.17
N SER A 155 3.03 -11.34 8.77
CA SER A 155 2.45 -10.03 9.03
C SER A 155 2.01 -9.35 7.72
N LEU A 156 2.85 -9.41 6.67
CA LEU A 156 2.50 -8.83 5.37
C LEU A 156 1.42 -9.63 4.64
N GLU A 157 1.44 -10.97 4.70
CA GLU A 157 0.44 -11.87 4.12
C GLU A 157 -0.94 -11.71 4.77
N SER A 158 -0.99 -11.31 6.05
CA SER A 158 -2.25 -10.97 6.72
C SER A 158 -3.05 -9.85 6.03
N LEU A 159 -2.42 -9.11 5.11
CA LEU A 159 -3.05 -8.04 4.34
C LEU A 159 -3.69 -8.51 3.03
N ASP A 160 -3.45 -9.76 2.60
CA ASP A 160 -3.97 -10.26 1.32
C ASP A 160 -5.51 -10.30 1.26
N PRO A 161 -6.26 -10.60 2.34
CA PRO A 161 -7.72 -10.44 2.35
C PRO A 161 -8.15 -8.99 2.10
N PHE A 162 -7.45 -8.01 2.67
CA PHE A 162 -7.70 -6.59 2.47
C PHE A 162 -7.46 -6.17 1.01
N PHE A 163 -6.31 -6.53 0.43
CA PHE A 163 -6.01 -6.22 -0.97
C PHE A 163 -6.99 -6.89 -1.93
N THR A 164 -7.35 -8.15 -1.67
CA THR A 164 -8.36 -8.87 -2.44
C THR A 164 -9.71 -8.15 -2.42
N ALA A 165 -10.15 -7.72 -1.24
CA ALA A 165 -11.41 -6.99 -1.09
C ALA A 165 -11.37 -5.65 -1.85
N ARG A 166 -10.32 -4.86 -1.64
CA ARG A 166 -10.15 -3.57 -2.32
C ARG A 166 -10.07 -3.72 -3.84
N ASN A 167 -9.36 -4.71 -4.36
CA ASN A 167 -9.23 -4.92 -5.81
C ASN A 167 -10.56 -5.28 -6.44
N LYS A 168 -11.38 -6.11 -5.78
CA LYS A 168 -12.75 -6.41 -6.23
C LYS A 168 -13.64 -5.16 -6.24
N ILE A 169 -13.53 -4.31 -5.22
CA ILE A 169 -14.26 -3.04 -5.16
C ILE A 169 -13.81 -2.10 -6.28
N ALA A 170 -12.50 -1.87 -6.41
CA ALA A 170 -11.94 -0.89 -7.35
C ALA A 170 -12.16 -1.28 -8.82
N HIS A 171 -12.10 -2.57 -9.16
CA HIS A 171 -12.20 -3.01 -10.56
C HIS A 171 -13.60 -3.45 -10.97
N ALA A 172 -14.42 -3.94 -10.05
CA ALA A 172 -15.71 -4.55 -10.38
C ALA A 172 -16.86 -4.07 -9.50
N MET A 173 -16.71 -2.95 -8.78
CA MET A 173 -17.68 -2.45 -7.78
C MET A 173 -18.16 -3.56 -6.82
N ASP A 174 -17.28 -4.55 -6.58
CA ASP A 174 -17.52 -5.67 -5.69
C ASP A 174 -18.65 -6.64 -6.13
N TYR A 175 -19.00 -6.65 -7.42
CA TYR A 175 -19.93 -7.65 -7.98
C TYR A 175 -19.31 -9.06 -7.95
N GLN A 176 -20.14 -10.07 -7.66
CA GLN A 176 -19.69 -11.47 -7.56
C GLN A 176 -19.36 -12.10 -8.92
N ARG A 177 -20.08 -11.69 -9.98
CA ARG A 177 -19.96 -12.18 -11.36
C ARG A 177 -20.22 -11.02 -12.33
N PRO A 178 -19.29 -10.06 -12.43
CA PRO A 178 -19.49 -8.84 -13.22
C PRO A 178 -19.62 -9.08 -14.73
N ASP A 179 -19.21 -10.26 -15.18
CA ASP A 179 -19.23 -10.75 -16.56
C ASP A 179 -20.54 -11.44 -16.97
N GLU A 180 -21.41 -11.79 -16.01
CA GLU A 180 -22.70 -12.43 -16.28
C GLU A 180 -23.85 -11.39 -16.42
N PRO A 181 -24.60 -11.37 -17.55
CA PRO A 181 -25.74 -10.48 -17.73
C PRO A 181 -26.79 -10.64 -16.62
N GLY A 182 -27.29 -9.52 -16.09
CA GLY A 182 -28.35 -9.50 -15.08
C GLY A 182 -27.91 -9.86 -13.65
N ARG A 183 -26.63 -10.16 -13.41
CA ARG A 183 -26.10 -10.42 -12.06
C ARG A 183 -25.67 -9.12 -11.37
N THR A 184 -26.52 -8.61 -10.46
CA THR A 184 -26.23 -7.40 -9.67
C THR A 184 -25.82 -7.69 -8.23
N LYS A 185 -25.61 -8.97 -7.87
CA LYS A 185 -25.25 -9.36 -6.51
C LYS A 185 -23.81 -8.94 -6.20
N ARG A 186 -23.64 -8.09 -5.19
CA ARG A 186 -22.34 -7.71 -4.63
C ARG A 186 -21.92 -8.61 -3.48
N ILE A 187 -20.62 -8.69 -3.22
CA ILE A 187 -20.08 -9.33 -2.02
C ILE A 187 -20.55 -8.51 -0.80
N HIS A 188 -21.06 -9.20 0.20
CA HIS A 188 -21.42 -8.60 1.48
C HIS A 188 -20.22 -8.70 2.42
N ARG A 189 -19.92 -7.62 3.13
CA ARG A 189 -18.97 -7.57 4.23
C ARG A 189 -19.61 -6.79 5.37
N SER A 190 -19.42 -7.27 6.60
CA SER A 190 -19.95 -6.59 7.77
C SER A 190 -19.12 -5.34 8.10
N VAL A 191 -19.67 -4.46 8.94
CA VAL A 191 -18.94 -3.31 9.50
C VAL A 191 -17.69 -3.81 10.24
N ASP A 192 -17.83 -4.88 11.03
CA ASP A 192 -16.73 -5.44 11.83
C ASP A 192 -15.63 -6.01 10.94
N GLU A 193 -16.00 -6.74 9.87
CA GLU A 193 -15.04 -7.28 8.90
C GLU A 193 -14.25 -6.15 8.22
N VAL A 194 -14.95 -5.12 7.72
CA VAL A 194 -14.33 -3.98 7.04
C VAL A 194 -13.42 -3.20 7.98
N THR A 195 -13.89 -2.97 9.21
CA THR A 195 -13.12 -2.24 10.24
C THR A 195 -11.87 -3.03 10.62
N ALA A 196 -11.99 -4.33 10.84
CA ALA A 196 -10.84 -5.19 11.14
C ALA A 196 -9.83 -5.23 9.99
N MET A 197 -10.29 -5.35 8.74
CA MET A 197 -9.43 -5.31 7.56
C MET A 197 -8.66 -3.98 7.45
N CYS A 198 -9.36 -2.85 7.58
CA CYS A 198 -8.73 -1.53 7.52
C CYS A 198 -7.73 -1.31 8.66
N ASN A 199 -8.11 -1.65 9.89
CA ASN A 199 -7.25 -1.48 11.07
C ASN A 199 -5.99 -2.34 10.96
N ASN A 200 -6.13 -3.61 10.56
CA ASN A 200 -4.97 -4.48 10.33
C ASN A 200 -4.05 -3.91 9.24
N ALA A 201 -4.62 -3.48 8.11
CA ALA A 201 -3.85 -2.93 7.00
C ALA A 201 -3.08 -1.65 7.37
N LEU A 202 -3.70 -0.75 8.12
CA LEU A 202 -3.07 0.48 8.59
C LEU A 202 -2.03 0.21 9.69
N ALA A 203 -2.28 -0.74 10.60
CA ALA A 203 -1.36 -1.13 11.66
C ALA A 203 -0.08 -1.75 11.09
N VAL A 204 -0.20 -2.79 10.26
CA VAL A 204 0.96 -3.43 9.62
C VAL A 204 1.74 -2.44 8.73
N SER A 205 1.03 -1.49 8.10
CA SER A 205 1.68 -0.40 7.37
C SER A 205 2.49 0.52 8.29
N ALA A 206 1.99 0.83 9.49
CA ALA A 206 2.73 1.60 10.48
C ALA A 206 3.96 0.84 10.99
N ASP A 207 3.84 -0.47 11.22
CA ASP A 207 4.97 -1.33 11.61
C ASP A 207 6.05 -1.36 10.53
N LEU A 208 5.66 -1.41 9.26
CA LEU A 208 6.58 -1.34 8.14
C LEU A 208 7.31 0.02 8.10
N LEU A 209 6.63 1.13 8.41
CA LEU A 209 7.27 2.44 8.53
C LEU A 209 8.25 2.50 9.71
N HIS A 210 7.92 1.89 10.86
CA HIS A 210 8.83 1.79 12.00
C HIS A 210 10.08 0.97 11.64
N ALA A 211 9.90 -0.18 10.98
CA ALA A 211 10.99 -1.02 10.54
C ALA A 211 11.94 -0.28 9.58
N VAL A 212 11.41 0.55 8.67
CA VAL A 212 12.25 1.42 7.82
C VAL A 212 12.99 2.47 8.65
N ALA A 213 12.33 3.07 9.66
CA ALA A 213 12.97 4.04 10.54
C ALA A 213 14.19 3.42 11.26
N ASP A 214 14.06 2.19 11.74
CA ASP A 214 15.15 1.46 12.40
C ASP A 214 16.32 1.21 11.46
N VAL A 215 16.06 0.84 10.20
CA VAL A 215 17.11 0.69 9.18
C VAL A 215 17.84 2.02 8.93
N ILE A 216 17.12 3.13 8.86
CA ILE A 216 17.72 4.46 8.71
C ILE A 216 18.59 4.81 9.92
N ILE A 217 18.11 4.52 11.14
CA ILE A 217 18.86 4.76 12.37
C ILE A 217 20.13 3.91 12.41
N ALA A 218 20.05 2.62 12.05
CA ALA A 218 21.21 1.74 11.96
C ALA A 218 22.23 2.26 10.94
N ALA A 219 21.77 2.66 9.74
CA ALA A 219 22.62 3.20 8.69
C ALA A 219 23.29 4.55 9.04
N ARG A 220 22.78 5.29 10.05
CA ARG A 220 23.46 6.49 10.57
C ARG A 220 24.66 6.18 11.45
N ARG A 221 24.66 5.01 12.09
CA ARG A 221 25.71 4.58 13.03
C ARG A 221 26.91 3.98 12.30
N VAL A 222 26.71 3.51 11.07
CA VAL A 222 27.77 3.04 10.17
C VAL A 222 28.42 4.27 9.52
N LYS A 223 29.67 4.55 9.90
CA LYS A 223 30.52 5.60 9.30
C LYS A 223 31.06 5.14 7.97
#